data_AF-A0A2X3CKX7-F1
#
_entry.id   AF-A0A2X3CKX7-F1
#
_cell.length_a   1.000
_cell.length_b   1.000
_cell.length_c   1.000
_cell.angle_alpha   90.00
_cell.angle_beta   90.00
_cell.angle_gamma   90.00
#
_symmetry.space_group_name_H-M   'P 1'
#
loop_
_entity.id
_entity.type
_entity.pdbx_description
1 polymer ?
#
loop_
_entity_poly.entity_id
_entity_poly.type
_entity_poly.pdbx_seq_one_letter_code
_entity_poly.pdbx_strand_id
1 'polypeptide(L)'
;MDLLADRHRAPLREESKFFGYTSRINLAGEDVRLMVPTTFMNLSGKAVAAMATFYRINPDEILVAHDELDLPPGVAKFKLGGGHGGHNGLKDIISKLGNNPNFHRLRVGIGHPGDKNKVVGFVLGKPPASEQKLIDDAVDEAARCTEIWLKDGLTKATNRLHAFKAQ
;
A
#
# COMPACT_ATOMS: atom_id res chain seq x y z
N MET A 1 6.70 -1.80 0.36
CA MET A 1 7.59 -0.64 0.17
C MET A 1 9.04 -1.07 0.13
N ASP A 2 9.49 -1.88 1.09
CA ASP A 2 10.87 -2.40 1.14
C ASP A 2 11.31 -3.08 -0.15
N LEU A 3 10.48 -3.97 -0.73
CA LEU A 3 10.79 -4.60 -2.02
C LEU A 3 11.07 -3.60 -3.15
N LEU A 4 10.31 -2.49 -3.22
CA LEU A 4 10.56 -1.43 -4.21
C LEU A 4 11.85 -0.67 -3.90
N ALA A 5 12.11 -0.35 -2.63
CA ALA A 5 13.35 0.29 -2.23
C ALA A 5 14.58 -0.57 -2.60
N ASP A 6 14.51 -1.88 -2.34
CA ASP A 6 15.59 -2.84 -2.61
C ASP A 6 15.85 -3.02 -4.10
N ARG A 7 14.81 -3.24 -4.92
CA ARG A 7 14.94 -3.38 -6.39
C ARG A 7 15.59 -2.16 -7.04
N HIS A 8 15.35 -0.97 -6.49
CA HIS A 8 15.89 0.29 -6.99
C HIS A 8 17.16 0.74 -6.27
N ARG A 9 17.72 -0.07 -5.35
CA ARG A 9 18.92 0.24 -4.55
C ARG A 9 18.82 1.61 -3.86
N ALA A 10 17.63 1.94 -3.38
CA ALA A 10 17.29 3.24 -2.83
C ALA A 10 16.82 3.05 -1.37
N PRO A 11 17.75 2.94 -0.41
CA PRO A 11 17.41 2.57 0.96
C PRO A 11 16.48 3.58 1.61
N LEU A 12 15.51 3.06 2.37
CA LEU A 12 14.61 3.84 3.20
C LEU A 12 15.38 4.46 4.37
N ARG A 13 15.25 5.78 4.57
CA ARG A 13 15.90 6.53 5.65
C ARG A 13 14.86 7.26 6.48
N GLU A 14 15.08 7.33 7.79
CA GLU A 14 14.18 8.06 8.67
C GLU A 14 14.25 9.56 8.40
N GLU A 15 13.10 10.18 8.16
CA GLU A 15 12.95 11.62 8.06
C GLU A 15 11.90 12.10 9.08
N SER A 16 12.38 12.66 10.19
CA SER A 16 11.51 13.08 11.32
C SER A 16 10.43 14.07 10.91
N LYS A 17 10.73 14.92 9.91
CA LYS A 17 9.80 15.88 9.30
C LYS A 17 8.55 15.21 8.71
N PHE A 18 8.69 13.98 8.23
CA PHE A 18 7.63 13.22 7.58
C PHE A 18 7.09 12.09 8.46
N PHE A 19 7.57 11.94 9.70
CA PHE A 19 7.10 10.92 10.66
C PHE A 19 7.21 9.49 10.11
N GLY A 20 8.29 9.19 9.39
CA GLY A 20 8.47 7.87 8.80
C GLY A 20 9.80 7.70 8.08
N TYR A 21 9.98 6.49 7.54
CA TYR A 21 11.03 6.20 6.60
C TYR A 21 10.63 6.62 5.20
N THR A 22 11.56 7.21 4.45
CA THR A 22 11.32 7.75 3.11
C THR A 22 12.43 7.31 2.16
N SER A 23 12.11 7.27 0.88
CA SER A 23 13.08 7.12 -0.19
C SER A 23 12.57 7.77 -1.47
N ARG A 24 13.44 7.92 -2.44
CA ARG A 24 13.14 8.48 -3.77
C ARG A 24 13.71 7.53 -4.81
N ILE A 25 12.87 7.11 -5.75
CA ILE A 25 13.24 6.19 -6.83
C ILE A 25 12.85 6.79 -8.17
N ASN A 26 13.54 6.37 -9.23
CA ASN A 26 13.03 6.52 -10.59
C ASN A 26 12.34 5.21 -10.97
N LEU A 27 11.05 5.28 -11.33
CA LEU A 27 10.26 4.12 -11.74
C LEU A 27 9.64 4.42 -13.10
N ALA A 28 10.04 3.65 -14.13
CA ALA A 28 9.64 3.88 -15.52
C ALA A 28 9.89 5.31 -16.06
N GLY A 29 10.94 5.99 -15.59
CA GLY A 29 11.26 7.37 -15.97
C GLY A 29 10.65 8.43 -15.05
N GLU A 30 9.69 8.07 -14.21
CA GLU A 30 9.00 8.99 -13.30
C GLU A 30 9.68 9.08 -11.94
N ASP A 31 9.61 10.27 -11.33
CA ASP A 31 10.11 10.50 -9.97
C ASP A 31 9.08 10.09 -8.92
N VAL A 32 9.38 9.02 -8.16
CA VAL A 32 8.45 8.44 -7.19
C VAL A 32 9.04 8.50 -5.78
N ARG A 33 8.21 8.95 -4.83
CA ARG A 33 8.55 8.98 -3.41
C ARG A 33 7.95 7.77 -2.71
N LEU A 34 8.77 7.09 -1.91
CA LEU A 34 8.35 6.00 -1.04
C LEU A 34 8.22 6.51 0.39
N MET A 35 7.23 5.98 1.12
CA MET A 35 7.01 6.29 2.52
C MET A 35 6.53 5.06 3.29
N VAL A 36 7.11 4.84 4.46
CA VAL A 36 6.64 3.92 5.49
C VAL A 36 6.48 4.72 6.79
N PRO A 37 5.25 5.08 7.21
CA PRO A 37 5.03 5.81 8.45
C PRO A 37 5.59 5.04 9.66
N THR A 38 6.26 5.74 10.58
CA THR A 38 6.67 5.21 11.89
C THR A 38 5.73 5.64 13.01
N THR A 39 4.61 6.28 12.66
CA THR A 39 3.47 6.49 13.55
C THR A 39 2.78 5.17 13.88
N PHE A 40 1.96 5.15 14.93
CA PHE A 40 0.97 4.07 15.09
C PHE A 40 0.00 4.03 13.91
N MET A 41 -0.54 2.85 13.60
CA MET A 41 -1.40 2.62 12.43
C MET A 41 -2.61 3.56 12.38
N ASN A 42 -3.19 3.91 13.53
CA ASN A 42 -4.32 4.85 13.63
C ASN A 42 -3.94 6.33 13.46
N LEU A 43 -2.66 6.64 13.21
CA LEU A 43 -2.10 7.98 13.02
C LEU A 43 -1.32 8.11 11.69
N SER A 44 -1.46 7.15 10.79
CA SER A 44 -0.75 7.11 9.49
C SER A 44 -1.02 8.33 8.60
N GLY A 45 -2.21 8.93 8.70
CA GLY A 45 -2.58 10.12 7.95
C GLY A 45 -1.72 11.33 8.29
N LYS A 46 -1.14 11.40 9.50
CA LYS A 46 -0.20 12.46 9.89
C LYS A 46 1.03 12.47 8.97
N ALA A 47 1.63 11.30 8.73
CA ALA A 47 2.80 11.14 7.88
C ALA A 47 2.46 11.45 6.40
N VAL A 48 1.38 10.84 5.91
CA VAL A 48 0.94 11.00 4.51
C VAL A 48 0.61 12.47 4.20
N ALA A 49 -0.16 13.15 5.05
CA ALA A 49 -0.52 14.55 4.82
C ALA A 49 0.68 15.50 4.88
N ALA A 50 1.64 15.25 5.77
CA ALA A 50 2.87 16.05 5.88
C ALA A 50 3.70 15.97 4.58
N MET A 51 3.89 14.76 4.04
CA MET A 51 4.61 14.58 2.77
C MET A 51 3.85 15.16 1.59
N ALA A 52 2.54 14.87 1.48
CA ALA A 52 1.71 15.35 0.38
C ALA A 52 1.66 16.88 0.33
N THR A 53 1.49 17.55 1.48
CA THR A 53 1.45 19.02 1.54
C THR A 53 2.81 19.63 1.18
N PHE A 54 3.90 19.06 1.69
CA PHE A 54 5.24 19.60 1.42
C PHE A 54 5.62 19.54 -0.06
N TYR A 55 5.31 18.42 -0.73
CA TYR A 55 5.59 18.22 -2.15
C TYR A 55 4.45 18.61 -3.09
N ARG A 56 3.32 19.08 -2.55
CA ARG A 56 2.10 19.45 -3.30
C ARG A 56 1.56 18.30 -4.16
N ILE A 57 1.52 17.10 -3.58
CA ILE A 57 1.00 15.89 -4.20
C ILE A 57 -0.51 15.82 -3.94
N ASN A 58 -1.30 15.69 -5.00
CA ASN A 58 -2.76 15.55 -4.92
C ASN A 58 -3.15 14.11 -4.49
N PRO A 59 -4.33 13.91 -3.89
CA PRO A 59 -4.75 12.58 -3.45
C PRO A 59 -4.77 11.51 -4.55
N ASP A 60 -5.15 11.86 -5.78
CA ASP A 60 -5.17 10.97 -6.94
C ASP A 60 -3.77 10.60 -7.46
N GLU A 61 -2.72 11.28 -7.00
CA GLU A 61 -1.31 10.94 -7.26
C GLU A 61 -0.73 10.02 -6.16
N ILE A 62 -1.52 9.64 -5.15
CA ILE A 62 -1.09 8.81 -4.02
C ILE A 62 -1.58 7.37 -4.19
N LEU A 63 -0.65 6.41 -4.04
CA LEU A 63 -0.96 4.98 -3.92
C LEU A 63 -0.65 4.48 -2.50
N VAL A 64 -1.68 4.02 -1.78
CA VAL A 64 -1.55 3.42 -0.45
C VAL A 64 -1.62 1.89 -0.55
N ALA A 65 -0.53 1.20 -0.23
CA ALA A 65 -0.53 -0.26 -0.06
C ALA A 65 -0.96 -0.63 1.37
N HIS A 66 -1.91 -1.56 1.51
CA HIS A 66 -2.42 -2.01 2.80
C HIS A 66 -2.88 -3.47 2.77
N ASP A 67 -2.96 -4.09 3.93
CA ASP A 67 -3.54 -5.42 4.11
C ASP A 67 -5.07 -5.41 3.90
N GLU A 68 -5.59 -6.49 3.32
CA GLU A 68 -6.98 -6.62 2.93
C GLU A 68 -7.56 -7.96 3.40
N LEU A 69 -8.54 -7.89 4.30
CA LEU A 69 -9.21 -9.06 4.87
C LEU A 69 -10.15 -9.73 3.86
N ASP A 70 -10.72 -8.96 2.93
CA ASP A 70 -11.68 -9.45 1.94
C ASP A 70 -11.01 -10.18 0.75
N LEU A 71 -9.68 -10.20 0.69
CA LEU A 71 -8.91 -10.89 -0.35
C LEU A 71 -8.07 -12.00 0.30
N PRO A 72 -8.05 -13.21 -0.27
CA PRO A 72 -7.21 -14.29 0.26
C PRO A 72 -5.71 -13.99 0.03
N PRO A 73 -4.81 -14.62 0.83
CA PRO A 73 -3.38 -14.65 0.52
C PRO A 73 -3.13 -15.06 -0.93
N GLY A 74 -2.17 -14.42 -1.60
CA GLY A 74 -1.88 -14.68 -3.02
C GLY A 74 -2.65 -13.81 -4.01
N VAL A 75 -3.50 -12.90 -3.53
CA VAL A 75 -4.26 -11.98 -4.38
C VAL A 75 -3.98 -10.55 -3.98
N ALA A 76 -3.66 -9.70 -4.95
CA ALA A 76 -3.59 -8.26 -4.77
C ALA A 76 -4.44 -7.53 -5.82
N LYS A 77 -5.01 -6.37 -5.46
CA LYS A 77 -5.84 -5.58 -6.39
C LYS A 77 -5.63 -4.08 -6.22
N PHE A 78 -5.53 -3.38 -7.34
CA PHE A 78 -5.70 -1.93 -7.37
C PHE A 78 -7.16 -1.51 -7.17
N LYS A 79 -7.35 -0.37 -6.51
CA LYS A 79 -8.65 0.30 -6.35
C LYS A 79 -8.44 1.81 -6.26
N LEU A 80 -9.32 2.60 -6.88
CA LEU A 80 -9.41 4.04 -6.63
C LEU A 80 -10.56 4.29 -5.65
N GLY A 81 -10.34 5.15 -4.64
CA GLY A 81 -11.43 5.60 -3.78
C GLY A 81 -12.00 4.54 -2.83
N GLY A 82 -13.22 4.81 -2.35
CA GLY A 82 -14.00 3.94 -1.48
C GLY A 82 -13.83 4.21 0.03
N GLY A 83 -14.60 3.51 0.86
CA GLY A 83 -14.50 3.62 2.32
C GLY A 83 -13.26 2.92 2.89
N HIS A 84 -12.97 3.11 4.17
CA HIS A 84 -11.81 2.50 4.84
C HIS A 84 -12.01 1.02 5.24
N GLY A 85 -13.21 0.46 5.11
CA GLY A 85 -13.46 -0.97 5.36
C GLY A 85 -13.13 -1.44 6.79
N GLY A 86 -13.22 -0.55 7.79
CA GLY A 86 -12.80 -0.84 9.16
C GLY A 86 -11.29 -0.71 9.41
N HIS A 87 -10.46 -0.49 8.38
CA HIS A 87 -9.01 -0.30 8.52
C HIS A 87 -8.69 1.10 9.08
N ASN A 88 -8.09 1.15 10.28
CA ASN A 88 -7.84 2.41 10.99
C ASN A 88 -6.81 3.33 10.32
N GLY A 89 -5.79 2.78 9.64
CA GLY A 89 -4.84 3.58 8.86
C GLY A 89 -5.48 4.33 7.69
N LEU A 90 -6.25 3.63 6.85
CA LEU A 90 -7.04 4.26 5.79
C LEU A 90 -8.01 5.31 6.34
N LYS A 91 -8.67 5.06 7.48
CA LYS A 91 -9.57 6.01 8.12
C LYS A 91 -8.85 7.32 8.47
N ASP A 92 -7.66 7.23 9.07
CA ASP A 92 -6.88 8.41 9.43
C ASP A 92 -6.33 9.15 8.19
N ILE A 93 -5.84 8.41 7.18
CA ILE A 93 -5.39 9.01 5.90
C ILE A 93 -6.51 9.82 5.25
N ILE A 94 -7.72 9.25 5.12
CA ILE A 94 -8.88 9.96 4.56
C ILE A 94 -9.17 11.24 5.36
N SER A 95 -9.15 11.16 6.69
CA SER A 95 -9.39 12.31 7.56
C SER A 95 -8.35 13.42 7.35
N LYS A 96 -7.05 13.07 7.31
CA LYS A 96 -5.95 14.04 7.18
C LYS A 96 -5.78 14.59 5.77
N LEU A 97 -6.30 13.92 4.75
CA LEU A 97 -6.42 14.43 3.38
C LEU A 97 -7.71 15.24 3.16
N GLY A 98 -8.29 15.82 4.22
CA GLY A 98 -9.47 16.70 4.12
C GLY A 98 -10.77 15.95 3.86
N ASN A 99 -10.93 14.77 4.46
CA ASN A 99 -12.05 13.85 4.19
C ASN A 99 -12.16 13.41 2.73
N ASN A 100 -11.03 13.41 2.00
CA ASN A 100 -10.98 12.98 0.60
C ASN A 100 -10.52 11.51 0.50
N PRO A 101 -11.41 10.58 0.08
CA PRO A 101 -11.04 9.18 -0.09
C PRO A 101 -10.41 8.86 -1.46
N ASN A 102 -10.32 9.83 -2.39
CA ASN A 102 -9.99 9.64 -3.81
C ASN A 102 -8.49 9.48 -4.08
N PHE A 103 -7.84 8.60 -3.32
CA PHE A 103 -6.49 8.12 -3.58
C PHE A 103 -6.52 6.66 -4.03
N HIS A 104 -5.47 6.23 -4.71
CA HIS A 104 -5.32 4.85 -5.16
C HIS A 104 -4.87 3.94 -4.02
N ARG A 105 -5.26 2.67 -4.12
CA ARG A 105 -4.99 1.64 -3.11
C ARG A 105 -4.48 0.39 -3.77
N LEU A 106 -3.43 -0.19 -3.22
CA LEU A 106 -2.99 -1.55 -3.48
C LEU A 106 -3.44 -2.42 -2.30
N ARG A 107 -4.49 -3.19 -2.52
CA ARG A 107 -5.09 -4.09 -1.52
C ARG A 107 -4.34 -5.42 -1.59
N VAL A 108 -3.61 -5.79 -0.54
CA VAL A 108 -2.84 -7.04 -0.46
C VAL A 108 -3.61 -8.02 0.42
N GLY A 109 -4.06 -9.13 -0.16
CA GLY A 109 -4.91 -10.10 0.53
C GLY A 109 -4.18 -10.82 1.65
N ILE A 110 -4.79 -10.80 2.84
CA ILE A 110 -4.35 -11.57 4.00
C ILE A 110 -5.40 -12.59 4.46
N GLY A 111 -6.61 -12.56 3.88
CA GLY A 111 -7.72 -13.42 4.28
C GLY A 111 -8.44 -12.93 5.54
N HIS A 112 -9.49 -13.64 5.94
CA HIS A 112 -10.32 -13.27 7.09
C HIS A 112 -10.40 -14.42 8.10
N PRO A 113 -10.28 -14.18 9.42
CA PRO A 113 -10.32 -15.23 10.45
C PRO A 113 -11.73 -15.82 10.71
N GLY A 114 -12.67 -15.62 9.80
CA GLY A 114 -14.10 -16.00 9.93
C GLY A 114 -14.92 -15.19 10.95
N ASP A 115 -14.31 -14.67 12.01
CA ASP A 115 -15.00 -13.95 13.11
C ASP A 115 -14.39 -12.56 13.34
N LYS A 116 -15.26 -11.54 13.43
CA LYS A 116 -14.89 -10.15 13.70
C LYS A 116 -14.11 -9.99 15.00
N ASN A 117 -14.42 -10.78 16.03
CA ASN A 117 -13.74 -10.71 17.33
C ASN A 117 -12.27 -11.17 17.25
N LYS A 118 -11.92 -11.94 16.21
CA LYS A 118 -10.56 -12.46 16.00
C LYS A 118 -9.70 -11.55 15.13
N VAL A 119 -10.29 -10.55 14.48
CA VAL A 119 -9.60 -9.68 13.49
C VAL A 119 -8.39 -8.97 14.11
N VAL A 120 -8.52 -8.42 15.32
CA VAL A 120 -7.41 -7.69 15.96
C VAL A 120 -6.19 -8.58 16.18
N GLY A 121 -6.40 -9.77 16.75
CA GLY A 121 -5.31 -10.73 16.94
C GLY A 121 -4.74 -11.27 15.63
N PHE A 122 -5.59 -11.41 14.60
CA PHE A 122 -5.19 -11.88 13.28
C PHE A 122 -4.25 -10.90 12.57
N VAL A 123 -4.62 -9.62 12.47
CA VAL A 123 -3.81 -8.61 11.74
C VAL A 123 -2.52 -8.22 12.45
N LEU A 124 -2.44 -8.44 13.77
CA LEU A 124 -1.22 -8.26 14.56
C LEU A 124 -0.37 -9.53 14.64
N GLY A 125 -0.91 -10.66 14.18
CA GLY A 125 -0.26 -11.96 14.21
C GLY A 125 0.67 -12.17 13.01
N LYS A 126 1.61 -13.11 13.17
CA LYS A 126 2.45 -13.57 12.06
C LYS A 126 1.69 -14.63 11.25
N PRO A 127 1.61 -14.51 9.91
CA PRO A 127 0.96 -15.54 9.08
C PRO A 127 1.76 -16.85 9.07
N PRO A 128 1.08 -18.00 8.84
CA PRO A 128 1.75 -19.26 8.54
C PRO A 128 2.70 -19.13 7.33
N ALA A 129 3.76 -19.93 7.28
CA ALA A 129 4.75 -19.86 6.21
C ALA A 129 4.15 -20.07 4.81
N SER A 130 3.11 -20.93 4.69
CA SER A 130 2.38 -21.14 3.44
C SER A 130 1.64 -19.90 2.96
N GLU A 131 1.01 -19.16 3.87
CA GLU A 131 0.31 -17.90 3.54
C GLU A 131 1.29 -16.77 3.28
N GLN A 132 2.38 -16.70 4.04
CA GLN A 132 3.44 -15.71 3.83
C GLN A 132 4.01 -15.81 2.42
N LYS A 133 4.32 -17.03 1.93
CA LYS A 133 4.80 -17.23 0.56
C LYS A 133 3.81 -16.68 -0.47
N LEU A 134 2.51 -16.94 -0.31
CA LEU A 134 1.49 -16.44 -1.22
C LEU A 134 1.40 -14.90 -1.18
N ILE A 135 1.51 -14.30 -0.01
CA ILE A 135 1.55 -12.84 0.15
C ILE A 135 2.79 -12.27 -0.56
N ASP A 136 3.95 -12.87 -0.36
CA ASP A 136 5.21 -12.43 -0.99
C ASP A 136 5.10 -12.50 -2.53
N ASP A 137 4.55 -13.59 -3.07
CA ASP A 137 4.29 -13.75 -4.51
C ASP A 137 3.34 -12.66 -5.05
N ALA A 138 2.30 -12.30 -4.30
CA ALA A 138 1.36 -11.23 -4.66
C ALA A 138 2.01 -9.83 -4.60
N VAL A 139 2.86 -9.57 -3.60
CA VAL A 139 3.60 -8.30 -3.46
C VAL A 139 4.62 -8.16 -4.59
N ASP A 140 5.30 -9.24 -4.96
CA ASP A 140 6.27 -9.30 -6.05
C ASP A 140 5.64 -8.94 -7.40
N GLU A 141 4.45 -9.50 -7.70
CA GLU A 141 3.69 -9.19 -8.90
C GLU A 141 3.09 -7.78 -8.87
N ALA A 142 2.58 -7.33 -7.72
CA ALA A 142 2.07 -5.97 -7.55
C ALA A 142 3.16 -4.92 -7.84
N ALA A 143 4.39 -5.13 -7.38
CA ALA A 143 5.51 -4.25 -7.65
C ALA A 143 5.81 -4.15 -9.16
N ARG A 144 5.76 -5.27 -9.90
CA ARG A 144 5.90 -5.25 -11.38
C ARG A 144 4.73 -4.50 -12.03
N CYS A 145 3.51 -4.69 -11.54
CA CYS A 145 2.33 -4.04 -12.09
C CYS A 145 2.31 -2.52 -11.82
N THR A 146 2.89 -2.05 -10.71
CA THR A 146 3.07 -0.62 -10.46
C THR A 146 4.02 0.02 -11.48
N GLU A 147 5.09 -0.67 -11.89
CA GLU A 147 5.96 -0.19 -12.97
C GLU A 147 5.21 -0.15 -14.31
N ILE A 148 4.43 -1.18 -14.62
CA ILE A 148 3.56 -1.21 -15.81
C ILE A 148 2.54 -0.08 -15.77
N TRP A 149 1.99 0.28 -14.60
CA TRP A 149 1.07 1.40 -14.51
C TRP A 149 1.75 2.68 -14.97
N LEU A 150 2.92 3.01 -14.43
CA LEU A 150 3.63 4.24 -14.82
C LEU A 150 4.04 4.23 -16.29
N LYS A 151 4.42 3.08 -16.86
CA LYS A 151 4.87 2.96 -18.25
C LYS A 151 3.75 2.89 -19.28
N ASP A 152 2.73 2.10 -18.98
CA ASP A 152 1.73 1.60 -19.94
C ASP A 152 0.29 1.98 -19.56
N GLY A 153 0.09 2.59 -18.39
CA GLY A 153 -1.20 3.08 -17.91
C GLY A 153 -1.94 2.11 -16.97
N LEU A 154 -2.82 2.67 -16.12
CA LEU A 154 -3.52 1.96 -15.06
C LEU A 154 -4.36 0.78 -15.55
N THR A 155 -4.99 0.90 -16.72
CA THR A 155 -5.85 -0.16 -17.27
C THR A 155 -5.07 -1.45 -17.53
N LYS A 156 -3.89 -1.36 -18.17
CA LYS A 156 -3.05 -2.53 -18.45
C LYS A 156 -2.51 -3.15 -17.16
N ALA A 157 -2.03 -2.32 -16.23
CA ALA A 157 -1.56 -2.78 -14.93
C ALA A 157 -2.66 -3.49 -14.12
N THR A 158 -3.87 -2.94 -14.13
CA THR A 158 -5.04 -3.51 -13.46
C THR A 158 -5.42 -4.86 -14.05
N ASN A 159 -5.51 -4.95 -15.38
CA ASN A 159 -5.85 -6.21 -16.07
C ASN A 159 -4.87 -7.33 -15.73
N ARG A 160 -3.57 -7.02 -15.71
CA ARG A 160 -2.53 -7.98 -15.35
C ARG A 160 -2.62 -8.40 -13.88
N LEU A 161 -2.64 -7.43 -12.96
CA LEU A 161 -2.65 -7.72 -11.53
C LEU A 161 -3.91 -8.48 -11.10
N HIS A 162 -5.07 -8.12 -11.65
CA HIS A 162 -6.35 -8.75 -11.27
C HIS A 162 -6.52 -10.15 -11.87
N ALA A 163 -5.77 -10.50 -12.92
CA ALA A 163 -5.69 -11.85 -13.46
C ALA A 163 -4.73 -12.75 -12.67
N PHE A 164 -3.81 -12.17 -11.89
CA PHE A 164 -2.85 -12.92 -11.09
C PHE A 164 -3.50 -13.55 -9.85
N LYS A 165 -3.12 -14.79 -9.58
CA LYS A 165 -3.33 -15.50 -8.31
C LYS A 165 -2.10 -16.34 -8.05
N ALA A 166 -1.48 -16.15 -6.90
CA ALA A 166 -0.37 -17.01 -6.48
C ALA A 166 -0.87 -18.47 -6.34
N GLN A 167 0.02 -19.41 -6.67
CA GLN A 167 -0.22 -20.85 -6.59
C GLN A 167 0.68 -21.49 -5.55
#